data_AF-A0A1J3D1X9-F1
#
_entry.id   AF-A0A1J3D1X9-F1
#
_cell.length_a   1.000
_cell.length_b   1.000
_cell.length_c   1.000
_cell.angle_alpha   90.00
_cell.angle_beta   90.00
_cell.angle_gamma   90.00
#
_symmetry.space_group_name_H-M   'P 1'
#
loop_
_entity.id
_entity.type
_entity.pdbx_description
1 polymer ?
#
loop_
_entity_poly.entity_id
_entity_poly.type
_entity_poly.pdbx_seq_one_letter_code
_entity_poly.pdbx_strand_id
1 'polypeptide(L)' 'SLSDLGREAFDASLEKHKFSREQREHIRFTNVKRKRDFVCLEKVNGEIVNILEGLELHTKVFNAAEQKKIVETVYEL' A
#
# COMPACT_ATOMS: atom_id res chain seq x y z
N SER A 1 -13.52 26.42 -14.62
CA SER A 1 -13.17 26.35 -16.06
C SER A 1 -12.00 25.39 -16.28
N LEU A 2 -11.68 25.00 -17.52
CA LEU A 2 -10.48 24.20 -17.87
C LEU A 2 -9.17 24.72 -17.24
N SER A 3 -9.12 26.02 -16.91
CA SER A 3 -8.03 26.68 -16.20
C SER A 3 -7.84 26.25 -14.74
N ASP A 4 -8.91 25.89 -14.03
CA ASP A 4 -8.85 25.59 -12.60
C ASP A 4 -8.30 24.18 -12.36
N LEU A 5 -8.69 23.23 -13.22
CA LEU A 5 -8.18 21.86 -13.23
C LEU A 5 -6.67 21.82 -13.54
N GLY A 6 -6.21 22.69 -14.44
CA GLY A 6 -4.79 22.84 -14.78
C GLY A 6 -3.95 23.47 -13.64
N ARG A 7 -4.57 24.34 -12.84
CA ARG A 7 -3.90 25.01 -11.72
C ARG A 7 -3.77 24.08 -10.52
N GLU A 8 -4.80 23.30 -10.20
CA GLU A 8 -4.72 22.23 -9.19
C GLU A 8 -3.68 21.17 -9.55
N ALA A 9 -3.59 20.77 -10.83
CA ALA A 9 -2.58 19.81 -11.28
C ALA A 9 -1.14 20.37 -11.18
N PHE A 10 -0.96 21.67 -11.45
CA PHE A 10 0.31 22.37 -11.32
C PHE A 10 0.72 22.53 -9.86
N ASP A 11 -0.20 22.92 -8.98
CA ASP A 11 0.05 23.06 -7.54
C ASP A 11 0.33 21.69 -6.90
N ALA A 12 -0.38 20.62 -7.30
CA ALA A 12 -0.07 19.25 -6.88
C ALA A 12 1.32 18.76 -7.37
N SER A 13 1.79 19.29 -8.49
CA SER A 13 3.14 19.03 -9.02
C SER A 13 4.22 19.76 -8.21
N LEU A 14 3.95 21.00 -7.78
CA LEU A 14 4.82 21.76 -6.90
C LEU A 14 4.90 21.15 -5.50
N GLU A 15 3.79 20.64 -4.96
CA GLU A 15 3.77 19.91 -3.68
C GLU A 15 4.61 18.62 -3.74
N LYS A 16 4.65 17.92 -4.89
CA LYS A 16 5.56 16.78 -5.11
C LYS A 16 7.04 17.15 -5.09
N HIS A 17 7.39 18.42 -5.32
CA HIS A 17 8.75 18.94 -5.27
C HIS A 17 9.14 19.58 -3.92
N LYS A 18 8.23 19.66 -2.94
CA LYS A 18 8.56 20.18 -1.60
C LYS A 18 9.37 19.23 -0.73
N PHE A 19 9.38 17.93 -1.06
CA PHE A 19 10.03 16.90 -0.23
C PHE A 19 11.21 16.23 -0.94
N SER A 20 12.31 16.04 -0.20
CA SER A 20 13.45 15.25 -0.67
C SER A 20 13.03 13.81 -1.01
N ARG A 21 13.88 13.07 -1.72
CA ARG A 21 13.61 11.66 -2.02
C ARG A 21 13.41 10.84 -0.74
N GLU A 22 14.27 11.05 0.25
CA GLU A 22 14.25 10.38 1.55
C GLU A 22 12.98 10.73 2.33
N GLN A 23 12.56 12.00 2.32
CA GLN A 23 11.30 12.41 2.95
C GLN A 23 10.09 11.75 2.27
N ARG A 24 10.09 11.68 0.93
CA ARG A 24 9.04 10.97 0.20
C ARG A 24 9.05 9.47 0.51
N GLU A 25 10.21 8.85 0.66
CA GLU A 25 10.36 7.46 1.08
C GLU A 25 9.84 7.25 2.51
N HIS A 26 10.17 8.15 3.43
CA HIS A 26 9.69 8.13 4.80
C HIS A 26 8.16 8.26 4.87
N ILE A 27 7.57 9.19 4.12
CA ILE A 27 6.11 9.33 4.01
C ILE A 27 5.49 8.06 3.42
N ARG A 28 6.10 7.41 2.42
CA ARG A 28 5.60 6.13 1.91
C ARG A 28 5.65 5.04 2.99
N PHE A 29 6.74 4.94 3.73
CA PHE A 29 6.90 3.95 4.78
C PHE A 29 5.86 4.11 5.91
N THR A 30 5.60 5.34 6.34
CA THR A 30 4.56 5.64 7.36
C THR A 30 3.13 5.35 6.88
N ASN A 31 2.91 5.24 5.57
CA ASN A 31 1.62 4.90 4.99
C ASN A 31 1.32 3.40 4.98
N VAL A 32 2.31 2.53 5.23
CA VAL A 32 2.11 1.09 5.37
C VAL A 32 1.15 0.84 6.53
N LYS A 33 0.08 0.08 6.28
CA LYS A 33 -0.88 -0.30 7.34
C LYS A 33 -0.75 -1.78 7.64
N ARG A 34 -0.77 -2.11 8.93
CA ARG A 34 -0.68 -3.47 9.44
C ARG A 34 -1.95 -3.80 10.20
N LYS A 35 -2.63 -4.88 9.82
CA LYS A 35 -3.71 -5.49 10.59
C LYS A 35 -3.22 -6.84 11.12
N ARG A 36 -3.42 -7.05 12.40
CA ARG A 36 -3.15 -8.30 13.13
C ARG A 36 -4.46 -8.80 13.74
N ASP A 37 -4.37 -9.87 14.51
CA ASP A 37 -5.45 -10.36 15.37
C ASP A 37 -6.68 -10.81 14.57
N PHE A 38 -6.43 -11.54 13.49
CA PHE A 38 -7.47 -12.22 12.76
C PHE A 38 -8.03 -13.37 13.59
N VAL A 39 -9.35 -13.49 13.62
CA VAL A 39 -10.05 -14.57 14.31
C VAL A 39 -10.96 -15.26 13.30
N CYS A 40 -10.68 -16.53 13.06
CA CYS A 40 -11.58 -17.46 12.39
C CYS A 40 -11.51 -18.80 13.13
N LEU A 41 -12.52 -19.11 13.91
CA LEU A 41 -12.56 -20.31 14.72
C LEU A 41 -13.19 -21.46 13.93
N GLU A 42 -12.42 -22.49 13.64
CA GLU A 42 -12.89 -23.67 12.93
C GLU A 42 -12.54 -24.96 13.68
N LYS A 43 -13.30 -26.03 13.38
CA LYS A 43 -13.07 -27.34 13.98
C LYS A 43 -12.09 -28.13 13.13
N VAL A 44 -10.87 -28.33 13.63
CA VAL A 44 -9.82 -29.10 12.98
C VAL A 44 -9.47 -30.28 13.88
N ASN A 45 -9.56 -31.51 13.36
CA ASN A 45 -9.27 -32.74 14.10
C ASN A 45 -10.02 -32.88 15.45
N GLY A 46 -11.21 -32.28 15.56
CA GLY A 46 -12.01 -32.33 16.78
C GLY A 46 -11.85 -31.12 17.70
N GLU A 47 -10.83 -30.29 17.50
CA GLU A 47 -10.51 -29.13 18.33
C GLU A 47 -10.96 -27.82 17.67
N ILE A 48 -11.38 -26.83 18.46
CA ILE A 48 -11.68 -25.47 17.97
C ILE A 48 -10.36 -24.70 17.94
N VAL A 49 -9.94 -24.30 16.75
CA VAL A 49 -8.67 -23.61 16.53
C VAL A 49 -8.90 -22.30 15.77
N ASN A 50 -8.09 -21.28 16.05
CA ASN A 50 -8.05 -20.07 15.22
C ASN A 50 -7.18 -20.34 13.99
N ILE A 51 -7.80 -20.65 12.85
CA ILE A 51 -7.06 -21.01 11.63
C ILE A 51 -6.29 -19.83 11.01
N LEU A 52 -6.52 -18.60 11.47
CA LEU A 52 -5.80 -17.40 11.05
C LEU A 52 -4.76 -16.94 12.08
N GLU A 53 -4.50 -17.73 13.13
CA GLU A 53 -3.50 -17.41 14.13
C GLU A 53 -2.12 -17.19 13.48
N GLY A 54 -1.45 -16.10 13.87
CA GLY A 54 -0.15 -15.71 13.33
C GLY A 54 -0.18 -14.98 11.98
N LEU A 55 -1.34 -14.87 11.31
CA LEU A 55 -1.43 -14.10 10.06
C LEU A 55 -1.41 -12.58 10.30
N GLU A 56 -0.72 -11.87 9.40
CA GLU A 56 -0.71 -10.42 9.35
C GLU A 56 -1.03 -9.92 7.93
N LEU A 57 -1.85 -8.87 7.85
CA LEU A 57 -2.12 -8.19 6.58
C LEU A 57 -1.40 -6.86 6.54
N HIS A 58 -0.50 -6.72 5.58
CA HIS A 58 0.23 -5.48 5.31
C HIS A 58 -0.32 -4.88 4.01
N THR A 59 -0.75 -3.62 4.07
CA THR A 59 -1.30 -2.90 2.91
C THR A 59 -0.50 -1.63 2.65
N LYS A 60 -0.59 -1.13 1.41
CA LYS A 60 0.15 0.05 0.94
C LYS A 60 1.67 -0.09 1.02
N VAL A 61 2.17 -1.33 0.97
CA VAL A 61 3.61 -1.64 0.92
C VAL A 61 4.24 -1.11 -0.38
N PHE A 62 3.56 -1.35 -1.50
CA PHE A 62 3.95 -0.83 -2.80
C PHE A 62 2.99 0.26 -3.25
N ASN A 63 3.53 1.33 -3.83
CA ASN A 63 2.75 2.36 -4.51
C ASN A 63 2.31 1.88 -5.92
N ALA A 64 1.45 2.67 -6.58
CA ALA A 64 0.91 2.31 -7.88
C ALA A 64 1.97 2.09 -8.98
N ALA A 65 3.05 2.88 -8.99
CA ALA A 65 4.13 2.73 -9.96
C ALA A 65 4.95 1.46 -9.69
N GLU A 66 5.23 1.15 -8.43
CA GLU A 66 5.91 -0.09 -8.01
C GLU A 66 5.06 -1.32 -8.36
N GLN A 67 3.75 -1.29 -8.06
CA GLN A 67 2.83 -2.37 -8.44
C GLN A 67 2.81 -2.60 -9.95
N LYS A 68 2.69 -1.52 -10.74
CA LYS A 68 2.72 -1.60 -12.20
C LYS A 68 4.04 -2.23 -12.69
N LYS A 69 5.18 -1.79 -12.16
CA LYS A 69 6.49 -2.32 -12.52
C LYS A 69 6.61 -3.82 -12.20
N ILE A 70 6.11 -4.26 -11.03
CA ILE A 70 6.11 -5.68 -10.66
C ILE A 70 5.30 -6.48 -11.68
N VAL A 71 4.10 -6.01 -12.02
CA VAL A 71 3.23 -6.65 -13.00
C VAL A 71 3.91 -6.74 -14.37
N GLU A 72 4.46 -5.64 -14.88
CA GLU A 72 5.21 -5.61 -16.16
C GLU A 72 6.37 -6.60 -16.13
N THR A 73 7.16 -6.62 -15.05
CA THR A 73 8.30 -7.54 -14.91
C THR A 73 7.85 -9.00 -14.96
N VAL A 74 6.72 -9.36 -14.34
CA VAL A 74 6.20 -10.74 -14.35
C VAL A 74 5.71 -11.15 -15.74
N TYR A 75 5.13 -10.22 -16.51
CA TYR A 75 4.63 -10.50 -17.87
C TYR A 75 5.72 -10.54 -18.94
N GLU A 76 6.89 -9.95 -18.68
CA GLU A 76 8.05 -9.99 -19.58
C GLU A 76 8.96 -11.22 -19.38
N LEU A 77 8.67 -12.06 -18.37
CA LEU A 77 9.36 -13.32 -18.06
C LEU A 77 8.66 -14.52 -18.73
#